data_AF-A0A845V2U6-F1
#
_entry.id   AF-A0A845V2U6-F1
#
_cell.length_a   1.000
_cell.length_b   1.000
_cell.length_c   1.000
_cell.angle_alpha   90.00
_cell.angle_beta   90.00
_cell.angle_gamma   90.00
#
_symmetry.space_group_name_H-M   'P 1'
#
loop_
_entity.id
_entity.type
_entity.pdbx_description
1 polymer ?
#
loop_
_entity_poly.entity_id
_entity_poly.type
_entity_poly.pdbx_seq_one_letter_code
_entity_poly.pdbx_strand_id
1 'polypeptide(L)' 'MVADLPADLDRTRVSAIDYAAFTARFSGPLELRRIEDPRHPVFAFLFVRVRDDELDQLDEILHADLTKYVRLD' A
#
# COMPACT_ATOMS: atom_id res chain seq x y z
N MET A 1 1.89 -7.58 3.25
CA MET A 1 1.84 -6.18 3.70
C MET A 1 0.40 -5.73 3.84
N VAL A 2 0.10 -5.03 4.92
CA VAL A 2 -1.16 -4.27 5.08
C VAL A 2 -0.86 -2.86 4.58
N ALA A 3 -1.63 -2.37 3.62
CA ALA A 3 -1.44 -1.04 3.07
C ALA A 3 -2.40 -0.07 3.75
N ASP A 4 -1.95 0.54 4.84
CA ASP A 4 -2.70 1.46 5.67
C ASP A 4 -2.41 2.93 5.34
N LEU A 5 -3.32 3.79 5.78
CA LEU A 5 -3.25 5.24 5.63
C LEU A 5 -3.07 5.87 7.01
N PRO A 6 -2.34 6.99 7.10
CA PRO A 6 -2.20 7.74 8.35
C PRO A 6 -3.56 8.05 8.97
N ALA A 7 -3.63 7.98 10.29
CA ALA A 7 -4.89 8.16 11.01
C ALA A 7 -5.50 9.56 10.82
N ASP A 8 -4.65 10.56 10.58
CA ASP A 8 -4.98 11.97 10.36
C ASP A 8 -5.30 12.33 8.90
N LEU A 9 -5.16 11.38 7.96
CA LEU A 9 -5.58 11.60 6.59
C LEU A 9 -7.11 11.70 6.52
N ASP A 10 -7.61 12.80 5.96
CA ASP A 10 -9.03 12.96 5.63
C ASP A 10 -9.42 12.05 4.46
N ARG A 11 -9.81 10.83 4.82
CA ARG A 11 -10.20 9.78 3.88
C ARG A 11 -11.47 10.10 3.10
N THR A 12 -12.25 11.10 3.49
CA THR A 12 -13.43 11.51 2.70
C THR A 12 -13.05 12.18 1.39
N ARG A 13 -11.81 12.66 1.28
CA ARG A 13 -11.27 13.31 0.09
C ARG A 13 -10.57 12.35 -0.86
N VAL A 14 -10.43 11.07 -0.51
CA VAL A 14 -9.74 10.08 -1.35
C VAL A 14 -10.57 9.80 -2.60
N SER A 15 -10.02 10.16 -3.76
CA SER A 15 -10.68 9.99 -5.06
C SER A 15 -10.10 8.86 -5.90
N ALA A 16 -8.82 8.51 -5.69
CA ALA A 16 -8.20 7.36 -6.33
C ALA A 16 -6.98 6.86 -5.57
N ILE A 17 -6.60 5.61 -5.86
CA ILE A 17 -5.36 5.00 -5.39
C ILE A 17 -4.61 4.43 -6.58
N ASP A 18 -3.32 4.74 -6.69
CA ASP A 18 -2.43 4.21 -7.72
C ASP A 18 -1.90 2.81 -7.32
N TYR A 19 -2.78 1.82 -7.47
CA TYR A 19 -2.46 0.42 -7.17
C TYR A 19 -1.31 -0.12 -8.01
N ALA A 20 -1.11 0.39 -9.22
CA ALA A 20 -0.03 -0.04 -10.11
C ALA A 20 1.31 0.43 -9.55
N ALA A 21 1.43 1.72 -9.22
CA ALA A 21 2.65 2.29 -8.62
C ALA A 21 2.95 1.67 -7.24
N PHE A 22 1.93 1.38 -6.44
CA PHE A 22 2.09 0.69 -5.15
C PHE A 22 2.66 -0.73 -5.35
N THR A 23 2.05 -1.52 -6.23
CA THR A 23 2.47 -2.92 -6.46
C THR A 23 3.86 -3.01 -7.08
N ALA A 24 4.23 -2.06 -7.95
CA ALA A 24 5.53 -2.02 -8.61
C ALA A 24 6.72 -1.81 -7.65
N ARG A 25 6.47 -1.45 -6.38
CA ARG A 25 7.53 -1.30 -5.37
C ARG A 25 8.13 -2.63 -4.92
N PHE A 26 7.47 -3.75 -5.21
CA PHE A 26 7.83 -5.09 -4.78
C PHE A 26 8.32 -5.93 -5.96
N SER A 27 9.40 -6.69 -5.78
CA SER A 27 9.98 -7.57 -6.81
C SER A 27 9.16 -8.83 -7.07
N GLY A 28 8.38 -9.30 -6.09
CA GLY A 28 7.62 -10.57 -6.18
C GLY A 28 6.16 -10.49 -5.73
N PRO A 29 5.31 -9.58 -6.26
CA PRO A 29 3.89 -9.56 -5.91
C PRO A 29 3.20 -10.85 -6.36
N LEU A 30 2.46 -11.47 -5.45
CA LEU A 30 1.69 -12.70 -5.68
C LEU A 30 0.21 -12.39 -5.87
N GLU A 31 -0.34 -11.53 -5.02
CA GLU A 31 -1.75 -11.16 -5.07
C GLU A 31 -1.98 -9.79 -4.42
N LEU A 32 -2.76 -8.94 -5.08
CA LEU A 32 -3.26 -7.68 -4.54
C LEU A 32 -4.76 -7.81 -4.29
N ARG A 33 -5.17 -7.71 -3.02
CA ARG A 33 -6.58 -7.65 -2.62
C ARG A 33 -6.92 -6.21 -2.24
N ARG A 34 -7.74 -5.55 -3.06
CA ARG A 34 -8.17 -4.17 -2.83
C ARG A 34 -9.32 -4.14 -1.83
N ILE A 35 -9.37 -3.08 -1.04
CA ILE A 35 -10.55 -2.73 -0.24
C ILE A 35 -11.40 -1.76 -1.06
N GLU A 36 -12.66 -2.11 -1.27
CA GLU A 36 -13.56 -1.32 -2.11
C GLU A 36 -14.07 -0.06 -1.41
N ASP A 37 -14.09 -0.03 -0.08
CA ASP A 37 -14.45 1.16 0.69
C ASP A 37 -13.26 2.12 0.82
N PRO A 38 -13.26 3.28 0.14
CA PRO A 38 -12.15 4.23 0.18
C PRO A 38 -12.02 4.93 1.54
N ARG A 39 -13.03 4.85 2.42
CA ARG A 39 -12.98 5.43 3.78
C ARG A 39 -12.27 4.52 4.77
N HIS A 40 -12.04 3.27 4.39
CA HIS A 40 -11.35 2.30 5.23
C HIS A 40 -9.89 2.75 5.46
N PRO A 41 -9.34 2.62 6.69
CA PRO A 41 -7.94 2.99 6.98
C PRO A 41 -6.92 2.15 6.19
N VAL A 42 -7.34 0.96 5.73
CA VAL A 42 -6.54 0.07 4.89
C VAL A 42 -7.14 0.05 3.50
N PHE A 43 -6.33 0.28 2.46
CA PHE A 43 -6.79 0.27 1.08
C PHE A 43 -6.47 -1.03 0.34
N ALA A 44 -5.51 -1.82 0.83
CA ALA A 44 -5.20 -3.13 0.24
C ALA A 44 -4.46 -4.08 1.20
N PHE A 45 -4.55 -5.37 0.89
CA PHE A 45 -3.59 -6.38 1.32
C PHE A 45 -2.76 -6.81 0.12
N LEU A 46 -1.44 -6.82 0.27
CA LEU A 46 -0.51 -7.30 -0.77
C LEU A 46 0.27 -8.50 -0.24
N PHE A 47 0.16 -9.61 -0.96
CA PHE A 47 0.97 -10.81 -0.74
C PHE A 47 2.19 -10.75 -1.64
N VAL A 48 3.37 -10.93 -1.06
CA VAL A 48 4.66 -10.85 -1.76
C VAL A 48 5.50 -12.06 -1.41
N ARG A 49 6.22 -12.58 -2.41
CA ARG A 49 7.36 -13.46 -2.20
C ARG A 49 8.58 -12.59 -1.94
N VAL A 50 9.31 -12.91 -0.89
CA VAL A 50 10.53 -12.20 -0.49
C VAL A 50 11.64 -13.23 -0.37
N ARG A 51 12.83 -12.90 -0.86
CA ARG A 51 14.04 -13.70 -0.68
C ARG A 51 14.77 -13.29 0.60
N ASP A 52 15.57 -14.18 1.16
CA ASP A 52 16.28 -13.93 2.43
C ASP A 52 17.21 -12.70 2.35
N ASP A 53 17.79 -12.43 1.18
CA ASP A 53 18.66 -11.27 0.92
C ASP A 53 17.91 -9.95 0.73
N GLU A 54 16.57 -9.96 0.73
CA GLU A 54 15.71 -8.79 0.55
C GLU A 54 15.00 -8.35 1.85
N LEU A 55 15.24 -9.04 2.97
CA LEU A 55 14.54 -8.79 4.23
C LEU A 55 14.74 -7.36 4.76
N ASP A 56 15.95 -6.80 4.66
CA ASP A 56 16.23 -5.43 5.11
C ASP A 56 15.45 -4.40 4.27
N GLN A 57 15.40 -4.60 2.94
CA GLN A 57 14.60 -3.74 2.06
C GLN A 57 13.09 -3.91 2.28
N LEU A 58 12.65 -5.12 2.63
CA LEU A 58 11.26 -5.36 2.99
C LEU A 58 10.86 -4.52 4.20
N ASP A 59 11.72 -4.45 5.22
CA ASP A 59 11.44 -3.68 6.45
C ASP A 59 11.25 -2.19 6.16
N GLU A 60 12.11 -1.61 5.30
CA GLU A 60 11.96 -0.22 4.85
C GLU A 60 10.62 0.02 4.14
N ILE A 61 10.19 -0.93 3.31
CA ILE A 61 8.93 -0.80 2.55
C ILE A 61 7.72 -0.95 3.48
N LEU A 62 7.79 -1.82 4.48
CA LEU A 62 6.71 -2.03 5.45
C LEU A 62 6.43 -0.79 6.31
N HIS A 63 7.44 0.06 6.53
CA HIS A 63 7.33 1.28 7.31
C HIS A 63 7.24 2.56 6.45
N ALA A 64 7.11 2.41 5.12
CA ALA A 64 7.07 3.54 4.22
C ALA A 64 5.73 4.29 4.29
N ASP A 65 5.78 5.62 4.15
CA ASP A 65 4.60 6.43 3.93
C ASP A 65 3.96 6.08 2.55
N LEU A 66 2.71 5.63 2.60
CA LEU A 66 1.93 5.20 1.43
C LEU A 66 1.04 6.30 0.85
N THR A 67 0.96 7.48 1.49
CA THR A 67 0.12 8.60 1.03
C THR A 67 0.47 9.05 -0.38
N LYS A 68 1.72 8.86 -0.83
CA LYS A 68 2.17 9.11 -2.21
C LYS A 68 1.41 8.35 -3.29
N TYR A 69 0.70 7.27 -2.93
CA TYR A 69 -0.13 6.49 -3.85
C TYR A 69 -1.60 6.94 -3.85
N VAL A 70 -1.97 7.88 -2.98
CA VAL A 70 -3.35 8.34 -2.80
C VAL A 70 -3.55 9.67 -3.51
N ARG A 71 -4.65 9.80 -4.27
CA ARG A 71 -5.11 11.06 -4.84
C ARG A 71 -6.27 11.59 -4.00
N LEU A 72 -6.22 12.89 -3.73
CA LEU A 72 -7.22 13.62 -2.96
C LEU A 72 -7.91 14.66 -3.86
N ASP A 73 -9.21 14.87 -3.66
CA ASP A 73 -9.99 15.98 -4.23
C ASP A 73 -9.92 17.25 -3.36
#